data_AF-A0A6M5Z4Y5-F1
#
_entry.id   AF-A0A6M5Z4Y5-F1
#
_cell.length_a   1.000
_cell.length_b   1.000
_cell.length_c   1.000
_cell.angle_alpha   90.00
_cell.angle_beta   90.00
_cell.angle_gamma   90.00
#
_symmetry.space_group_name_H-M   'P 1'
#
loop_
_entity.id
_entity.type
_entity.pdbx_description
1 polymer ?
#
loop_
_entity_poly.entity_id
_entity_poly.type
_entity_poly.pdbx_seq_one_letter_code
_entity_poly.pdbx_strand_id
1 'polypeptide(L)'
;MSTNKPVHEIRFGRIRAAVWENAGVKGVMHSVTFSRLYKDEKTDQWADSTSFGRDDLLLLAKVTDLAHTWVLEQQAPNRTAPTEE
;
A
#
# COMPACT_ATOMS: atom_id res chain seq x y z
N MET A 1 4.08 -12.34 18.44
CA MET A 1 3.60 -11.04 17.95
C MET A 1 3.47 -11.16 16.45
N SER A 2 2.25 -11.22 15.92
CA SER A 2 2.02 -11.42 14.49
C SER A 2 2.67 -10.26 13.74
N THR A 3 3.73 -10.56 12.99
CA THR A 3 4.35 -9.63 12.06
C THR A 3 3.34 -9.44 10.96
N ASN A 4 2.42 -8.49 11.14
CA ASN A 4 1.45 -8.18 10.12
C ASN A 4 2.30 -7.73 8.92
N LYS A 5 2.25 -8.51 7.84
CA LYS A 5 2.94 -8.14 6.60
C LYS A 5 1.90 -7.44 5.75
N PRO A 6 2.30 -6.40 4.98
CA PRO A 6 1.37 -5.84 4.02
C PRO A 6 0.91 -6.94 3.07
N VAL A 7 -0.40 -7.00 2.83
CA VAL A 7 -1.04 -7.94 1.90
C VAL A 7 -0.77 -7.56 0.45
N HIS A 8 -0.46 -6.28 0.21
CA HIS A 8 -0.04 -5.79 -1.09
C HIS A 8 0.93 -4.63 -0.95
N GLU A 9 1.86 -4.52 -1.90
CA GLU A 9 2.86 -3.46 -1.93
C GLU A 9 3.09 -2.98 -3.36
N ILE A 10 3.05 -1.66 -3.53
CA ILE A 10 3.30 -1.00 -4.82
C ILE A 10 4.48 -0.06 -4.62
N ARG A 11 5.48 -0.14 -5.50
CA ARG A 11 6.69 0.66 -5.40
C ARG A 11 7.09 1.29 -6.72
N PHE A 12 7.35 2.59 -6.69
CA PHE A 12 7.97 3.34 -7.79
C PHE A 12 9.17 4.11 -7.27
N GLY A 13 10.37 3.67 -7.66
CA GLY A 13 11.62 4.24 -7.19
C GLY A 13 11.75 4.13 -5.66
N ARG A 14 11.84 5.30 -5.00
CA ARG A 14 11.93 5.40 -3.54
C ARG A 14 10.57 5.42 -2.85
N ILE A 15 9.47 5.59 -3.58
CA ILE A 15 8.13 5.71 -3.00
C ILE A 15 7.43 4.36 -3.00
N ARG A 16 6.82 4.03 -1.86
CA ARG A 16 6.14 2.77 -1.60
C ARG A 16 4.76 3.04 -1.02
N ALA A 17 3.76 2.29 -1.47
CA ALA A 17 2.49 2.11 -0.80
C ALA A 17 2.41 0.68 -0.28
N ALA A 18 2.16 0.51 1.02
CA ALA A 18 1.95 -0.77 1.67
C ALA A 18 0.49 -0.86 2.12
N VAL A 19 -0.22 -1.88 1.66
CA VAL A 19 -1.62 -2.14 1.97
C VAL A 19 -1.71 -3.21 3.05
N TRP A 20 -2.50 -2.95 4.08
CA TRP A 20 -2.63 -3.78 5.27
C TRP A 20 -4.05 -4.26 5.40
N GLU A 21 -4.21 -5.55 5.68
CA GLU A 21 -5.51 -6.13 5.98
C GLU A 21 -5.79 -6.00 7.48
N ASN A 22 -6.96 -5.46 7.81
CA ASN A 22 -7.45 -5.32 9.17
C ASN A 22 -8.82 -5.98 9.26
N ALA A 23 -8.93 -7.03 10.08
CA ALA A 23 -10.22 -7.64 10.36
C ALA A 23 -11.06 -6.72 11.26
N GLY A 24 -12.18 -6.23 10.73
CA GLY A 24 -13.14 -5.41 11.47
C GLY A 24 -14.44 -6.16 11.75
N VAL A 25 -15.25 -5.64 12.69
CA VAL A 25 -16.57 -6.21 13.05
C VAL A 25 -17.52 -6.28 11.84
N LYS A 26 -17.35 -5.41 10.85
CA LYS A 26 -18.17 -5.31 9.64
C LYS A 26 -17.54 -5.97 8.40
N GLY A 27 -16.44 -6.70 8.57
CA GLY A 27 -15.70 -7.32 7.48
C GLY A 27 -14.25 -6.86 7.40
N VAL A 28 -13.55 -7.36 6.38
CA VAL A 28 -12.15 -7.04 6.11
C VAL A 28 -12.04 -5.60 5.60
N MET A 29 -11.18 -4.80 6.23
CA MET A 29 -10.85 -3.45 5.79
C MET A 29 -9.38 -3.37 5.38
N HIS A 30 -9.09 -2.56 4.37
CA HIS A 30 -7.73 -2.30 3.92
C HIS A 30 -7.29 -0.90 4.32
N SER A 31 -6.14 -0.76 4.98
CA SER A 31 -5.48 0.53 5.19
C SER A 31 -4.21 0.61 4.35
N VAL A 32 -3.81 1.82 3.96
CA VAL A 32 -2.61 2.04 3.13
C VAL A 32 -1.67 2.99 3.84
N THR A 33 -0.40 2.62 3.93
CA THR A 33 0.68 3.48 4.41
C THR A 33 1.65 3.80 3.28
N PHE A 34 2.02 5.07 3.14
CA PHE A 34 2.99 5.51 2.15
C PHE A 34 4.33 5.83 2.82
N SER A 35 5.43 5.41 2.18
CA SER A 35 6.78 5.75 2.65
C SER A 35 7.70 6.11 1.50
N ARG A 36 8.73 6.86 1.84
CA ARG A 36 9.89 7.17 0.99
C ARG A 36 11.13 6.54 1.59
N LEU A 37 11.77 5.65 0.84
CA LEU A 37 13.04 5.04 1.20
C LEU A 37 14.19 6.05 0.99
N TYR A 38 14.97 6.28 2.02
CA TYR A 38 16.19 7.09 1.96
C TYR A 38 17.34 6.39 2.70
N LYS A 39 18.58 6.79 2.38
CA LYS A 39 19.76 6.36 3.13
C LYS A 39 20.06 7.44 4.16
N ASP A 40 20.07 7.08 5.44
CA ASP A 40 20.43 7.98 6.52
C ASP A 40 21.95 8.17 6.51
N GLU A 41 22.39 9.41 6.28
CA GLU A 41 23.82 9.73 6.13
C GLU A 41 24.61 9.60 7.44
N LYS A 42 23.95 9.62 8.60
CA LYS A 42 24.63 9.52 9.90
C LYS A 42 24.92 8.07 10.27
N THR A 43 24.00 7.18 9.93
CA THR A 43 24.04 5.77 10.29
C THR A 43 24.44 4.85 9.14
N ASP A 44 24.47 5.37 7.91
CA ASP A 44 24.63 4.65 6.65
C ASP A 44 23.57 3.56 6.40
N GLN A 45 22.45 3.61 7.14
CA GLN A 45 21.37 2.64 7.04
C GLN A 45 20.21 3.15 6.18
N TRP A 46 19.49 2.22 5.56
CA TRP A 46 18.25 2.53 4.86
C TRP A 46 17.11 2.73 5.87
N ALA A 47 16.32 3.78 5.68
CA ALA A 47 15.17 4.10 6.52
C ALA A 47 14.00 4.61 5.66
N ASP A 48 12.80 4.53 6.23
CA ASP A 48 11.57 5.05 5.64
C ASP A 48 11.25 6.44 6.22
N SER A 49 10.77 7.34 5.37
CA SER A 49 10.25 8.65 5.76
C SER A 49 8.81 8.82 5.28
N THR A 50 8.03 9.60 6.03
CA THR A 50 6.68 10.07 5.62
C THR A 50 6.71 11.50 5.09
N SER A 51 7.90 12.09 4.92
CA SER A 51 8.11 13.39 4.30
C SER A 51 8.47 13.22 2.83
N PHE A 52 7.74 13.93 1.96
CA PHE A 52 7.89 13.85 0.50
C PHE A 52 8.35 15.21 -0.05
N GLY A 53 9.40 15.19 -0.86
CA GLY A 53 9.85 16.37 -1.59
C GLY A 53 9.09 16.56 -2.89
N ARG A 54 9.34 17.69 -3.58
CA ARG A 54 8.71 18.03 -4.87
C ARG A 54 8.80 16.88 -5.89
N ASP A 55 9.96 16.26 -5.99
CA ASP A 55 10.24 15.24 -7.01
C ASP A 55 9.61 13.87 -6.66
N ASP A 56 9.11 13.71 -5.42
CA ASP A 56 8.41 12.51 -4.98
C ASP A 56 6.90 12.58 -5.28
N LEU A 57 6.33 13.77 -5.50
CA LEU A 57 4.88 14.00 -5.52
C LEU A 57 4.15 13.24 -6.64
N LEU A 58 4.71 13.21 -7.85
CA LEU A 58 4.09 12.48 -8.96
C LEU A 58 4.20 10.95 -8.79
N LEU A 59 5.27 10.47 -8.16
CA LEU A 59 5.40 9.06 -7.81
C LEU A 59 4.42 8.68 -6.69
N LEU A 60 4.25 9.56 -5.69
CA LEU A 60 3.25 9.42 -4.63
C LEU A 60 1.85 9.32 -5.23
N ALA A 61 1.47 10.26 -6.09
CA ALA A 61 0.18 10.24 -6.77
C ALA A 61 -0.05 8.91 -7.51
N LYS A 62 0.96 8.42 -8.24
CA LYS A 62 0.88 7.15 -8.97
C LYS A 62 0.71 5.94 -8.05
N VAL A 63 1.47 5.84 -6.95
CA VAL A 63 1.30 4.72 -6.02
C VAL A 63 -0.04 4.80 -5.29
N THR A 64 -0.54 6.00 -5.00
CA THR A 64 -1.85 6.20 -4.37
C THR A 64 -2.98 5.76 -5.29
N ASP A 65 -2.93 6.12 -6.58
CA ASP A 65 -3.92 5.72 -7.58
C ASP A 65 -3.99 4.19 -7.75
N LEU A 66 -2.83 3.53 -7.84
CA LEU A 66 -2.75 2.08 -7.95
C LEU A 66 -3.21 1.37 -6.67
N ALA A 67 -2.84 1.90 -5.49
CA ALA A 67 -3.30 1.34 -4.22
C ALA A 67 -4.82 1.48 -4.07
N HIS A 68 -5.38 2.63 -4.47
CA HIS A 68 -6.82 2.85 -4.50
C HIS A 68 -7.52 1.83 -5.41
N THR A 69 -7.02 1.65 -6.64
CA THR A 69 -7.57 0.67 -7.59
C THR A 69 -7.57 -0.73 -7.00
N TRP A 70 -6.44 -1.17 -6.43
CA TRP A 70 -6.32 -2.48 -5.80
C TRP A 70 -7.31 -2.65 -4.64
N VAL A 71 -7.45 -1.64 -3.76
CA VAL A 71 -8.39 -1.72 -2.63
C VAL A 71 -9.84 -1.84 -3.11
N LEU A 72 -10.22 -1.14 -4.19
CA LEU A 72 -11.55 -1.28 -4.78
C LEU A 72 -11.78 -2.67 -5.38
N GLU A 73 -10.79 -3.23 -6.06
CA GLU A 73 -10.87 -4.59 -6.61
C GLU A 73 -11.10 -5.65 -5.52
N GLN A 74 -10.49 -5.46 -4.34
CA GLN A 74 -10.69 -6.35 -3.20
C GLN A 74 -12.02 -6.16 -2.47
N GLN A 75 -12.65 -4.99 -2.61
CA GLN A 75 -13.98 -4.69 -2.06
C GLN A 75 -15.11 -5.02 -3.02
N ALA A 76 -14.82 -5.14 -4.32
CA ALA A 76 -15.79 -5.61 -5.28
C ALA A 76 -16.30 -6.97 -4.78
N PRO A 77 -17.63 -7.16 -4.66
CA PRO A 77 -18.16 -8.44 -4.23
C PRO A 77 -17.54 -9.48 -5.14
N ASN A 78 -16.94 -10.52 -4.56
CA ASN A 78 -16.46 -11.69 -5.27
C ASN A 78 -17.57 -12.11 -6.23
N ARG A 79 -17.50 -11.65 -7.48
CA ARG A 79 -18.46 -11.95 -8.52
C ARG A 79 -18.02 -13.31 -9.01
N THR A 80 -18.22 -14.31 -8.14
CA THR A 80 -18.36 -15.68 -8.57
C THR A 80 -19.35 -15.64 -9.72
N ALA A 81 -18.83 -15.98 -10.90
CA ALA A 81 -19.64 -16.13 -12.10
C ALA A 81 -20.87 -16.98 -11.75
N PRO A 82 -22.04 -16.73 -12.37
CA PRO A 82 -23.13 -17.67 -12.26
C PRO A 82 -22.62 -19.01 -12.81
N THR A 83 -22.48 -19.99 -11.93
CA THR A 83 -22.36 -21.39 -12.32
C THR A 83 -23.67 -21.73 -13.03
N GLU A 84 -23.62 -21.82 -14.36
CA GLU A 84 -24.68 -22.44 -15.15
C GLU A 84 -24.68 -23.95 -14.85
N GLU A 85 -25.71 -24.44 -14.18
CA GLU A 85 -26.24 -25.82 -14.29
C GLU A 85 -27.77 -25.80 -14.14
#